data_AF-A0A934EDV1-F1
#
_entry.id   AF-A0A934EDV1-F1
#
_cell.length_a   1.000
_cell.length_b   1.000
_cell.length_c   1.000
_cell.angle_alpha   90.00
_cell.angle_beta   90.00
_cell.angle_gamma   90.00
#
_symmetry.space_group_name_H-M   'P 1'
#
loop_
_entity.id
_entity.type
_entity.pdbx_description
1 polymer ?
#
loop_
_entity_poly.entity_id
_entity_poly.type
_entity_poly.pdbx_seq_one_letter_code
_entity_poly.pdbx_strand_id
1 'polypeptide(L)'
;MKKYKVAAGLFLLVIVAAIGAVAVPNPLGAQILAEARYRGYLPYTPDEAVTLAYGRCTTCHPAEKMLKYCSRCGPPFIVVAHSMKKYTELMNQKGGNFKPFSDAEVVAITQAWNGLVGNWEPDWGSNDIHKLLQGDQALIRLAETPIADRPIEMALKNKQAPGSHKENREIIP
;
A
#
# COMPACT_ATOMS: atom_id res chain seq x y z
N MET A 1 46.83 6.15 -17.21
CA MET A 1 46.01 7.37 -16.97
C MET A 1 44.84 7.55 -17.96
N LYS A 2 45.03 7.42 -19.28
CA LYS A 2 43.97 7.67 -20.28
C LYS A 2 42.73 6.75 -20.16
N LYS A 3 42.92 5.47 -19.85
CA LYS A 3 41.83 4.48 -19.65
C LYS A 3 40.94 4.80 -18.43
N TYR A 4 41.52 5.31 -17.34
CA TYR A 4 40.77 5.70 -16.15
C TYR A 4 39.93 6.96 -16.37
N LYS A 5 40.40 7.91 -17.18
CA LYS A 5 39.60 9.09 -17.57
C LYS A 5 38.41 8.72 -18.47
N VAL A 6 38.59 7.75 -19.36
CA VAL A 6 37.50 7.22 -20.21
C VAL A 6 36.49 6.44 -19.36
N ALA A 7 36.96 5.58 -18.45
CA ALA A 7 36.08 4.84 -17.54
C ALA A 7 35.31 5.78 -16.60
N ALA A 8 35.97 6.80 -16.04
CA ALA A 8 35.33 7.81 -15.21
C ALA A 8 34.29 8.63 -16.00
N GLY A 9 34.60 9.01 -17.26
CA GLY A 9 33.66 9.70 -18.14
C GLY A 9 32.42 8.87 -18.46
N LEU A 10 32.60 7.59 -18.78
CA LEU A 10 31.50 6.64 -19.02
C LEU A 10 30.62 6.46 -17.78
N PHE A 11 31.25 6.34 -16.61
CA PHE A 11 30.53 6.21 -15.34
C PHE A 11 29.69 7.44 -15.03
N LEU A 12 30.24 8.64 -15.27
CA LEU A 12 29.53 9.90 -15.08
C LEU A 12 28.36 10.05 -16.06
N LEU A 13 28.54 9.60 -17.30
CA LEU A 13 27.48 9.60 -18.32
C LEU A 13 26.33 8.66 -17.96
N VAL A 14 26.63 7.49 -17.42
CA VAL A 14 25.62 6.54 -16.90
C VAL A 14 24.84 7.16 -15.73
N ILE A 15 25.52 7.84 -14.81
CA ILE A 15 24.84 8.54 -13.70
C ILE A 15 23.92 9.63 -14.23
N VAL A 16 24.39 10.47 -15.15
CA VAL A 16 23.57 11.54 -15.75
C VAL A 16 22.38 10.98 -16.50
N ALA A 17 22.56 9.90 -17.26
CA ALA A 17 21.47 9.22 -17.95
C ALA A 17 20.44 8.63 -16.97
N ALA A 18 20.89 8.01 -15.87
CA ALA A 18 20.02 7.48 -14.84
C ALA A 18 19.24 8.59 -14.13
N ILE A 19 19.89 9.71 -13.80
CA ILE A 19 19.23 10.88 -13.22
C ILE A 19 18.22 11.46 -14.21
N GLY A 20 18.57 11.62 -15.48
CA GLY A 20 17.66 12.12 -16.52
C GLY A 20 16.44 11.22 -16.72
N ALA A 21 16.64 9.90 -16.67
CA ALA A 21 15.56 8.92 -16.79
C ALA A 21 14.58 8.94 -15.61
N VAL A 22 14.98 9.41 -14.43
CA VAL A 22 14.12 9.50 -13.24
C VAL A 22 13.55 10.90 -13.03
N ALA A 23 14.30 11.95 -13.38
CA ALA A 23 13.93 13.35 -13.15
C ALA A 23 12.94 13.90 -14.19
N VAL A 24 12.94 13.37 -15.42
CA VAL A 24 12.02 13.79 -16.48
C VAL A 24 10.82 12.84 -16.54
N PRO A 25 9.57 13.32 -16.55
CA PRO A 25 8.40 12.45 -16.67
C PRO A 25 8.46 11.61 -17.95
N ASN A 26 8.68 10.30 -17.80
CA ASN A 26 8.71 9.35 -18.91
C ASN A 26 8.24 7.96 -18.45
N PRO A 27 7.77 7.09 -19.38
CA PRO A 27 7.22 5.78 -19.03
C PRO A 27 8.22 4.85 -18.32
N LEU A 28 9.50 4.91 -18.70
CA LEU A 28 10.54 4.07 -18.11
C LEU A 28 10.84 4.51 -16.67
N GLY A 29 10.97 5.82 -16.44
CA GLY A 29 11.12 6.41 -15.12
C GLY A 29 9.95 6.04 -14.20
N ALA A 30 8.71 6.10 -14.72
CA ALA A 30 7.53 5.69 -13.96
C ALA A 30 7.58 4.20 -13.53
N GLN A 31 8.03 3.31 -14.42
CA GLN A 31 8.20 1.89 -14.09
C GLN A 31 9.30 1.66 -13.04
N ILE A 32 10.43 2.34 -13.18
CA ILE A 32 11.54 2.26 -12.21
C ILE A 32 11.07 2.74 -10.83
N LEU A 33 10.37 3.87 -10.80
CA LEU A 33 9.82 4.44 -9.56
C LEU A 33 8.73 3.54 -8.95
N ALA A 34 7.90 2.89 -9.76
CA ALA A 34 6.90 1.94 -9.29
C ALA A 34 7.55 0.68 -8.69
N GLU A 35 8.57 0.13 -9.35
CA GLU A 35 9.34 -1.01 -8.84
C GLU A 35 10.12 -0.64 -7.56
N ALA A 36 10.68 0.57 -7.50
CA ALA A 36 11.36 1.06 -6.30
C ALA A 36 10.41 1.14 -5.10
N ARG A 37 9.17 1.62 -5.28
CA ARG A 37 8.14 1.60 -4.23
C ARG A 37 7.70 0.18 -3.87
N TYR A 38 7.48 -0.67 -4.87
CA TYR A 38 7.15 -2.09 -4.66
C TYR A 38 8.20 -2.80 -3.80
N ARG A 39 9.49 -2.51 -4.05
CA ARG A 39 10.60 -3.05 -3.23
C ARG A 39 10.79 -2.33 -1.90
N GLY A 40 10.05 -1.26 -1.62
CA GLY A 40 10.14 -0.48 -0.38
C GLY A 40 11.29 0.52 -0.32
N TYR A 41 11.95 0.83 -1.45
CA TYR A 41 13.00 1.86 -1.52
C TYR A 41 12.43 3.29 -1.52
N LEU A 42 11.18 3.45 -1.96
CA LEU A 42 10.46 4.71 -1.93
C LEU A 42 9.14 4.51 -1.20
N PRO A 43 8.73 5.44 -0.30
CA PRO A 43 7.42 5.38 0.32
C PRO A 43 6.33 5.67 -0.71
N TYR A 44 5.15 5.08 -0.51
CA TYR A 44 3.94 5.48 -1.22
C TYR A 44 3.45 6.83 -0.66
N THR A 45 3.02 7.72 -1.56
CA THR A 45 2.22 8.89 -1.18
C THR A 45 0.79 8.46 -0.83
N PRO A 46 0.01 9.30 -0.12
CA PRO A 46 -1.39 8.98 0.18
C PRO A 46 -2.24 8.69 -1.07
N ASP A 47 -2.12 9.50 -2.13
CA ASP A 47 -2.91 9.33 -3.35
C ASP A 47 -2.51 8.06 -4.13
N GLU A 48 -1.21 7.74 -4.16
CA GLU A 48 -0.72 6.48 -4.71
C GLU A 48 -1.22 5.28 -3.91
N ALA A 49 -1.24 5.38 -2.57
CA ALA A 49 -1.73 4.33 -1.69
C ALA A 49 -3.24 4.08 -1.90
N VAL A 50 -4.04 5.13 -2.08
CA VAL A 50 -5.47 5.00 -2.43
C VAL A 50 -5.63 4.34 -3.80
N THR A 51 -4.89 4.81 -4.81
CA THR A 51 -4.95 4.24 -6.17
C THR A 51 -4.56 2.76 -6.17
N LEU A 52 -3.50 2.41 -5.44
CA LEU A 52 -3.05 1.04 -5.24
C LEU A 52 -4.10 0.20 -4.52
N ALA A 53 -4.67 0.70 -3.43
CA ALA A 53 -5.71 0.01 -2.65
C ALA A 53 -6.92 -0.32 -3.52
N TYR A 54 -7.45 0.65 -4.26
CA TYR A 54 -8.56 0.41 -5.16
C TYR A 54 -8.16 -0.56 -6.28
N GLY A 55 -7.06 -0.33 -6.99
CA GLY A 55 -6.66 -1.18 -8.12
C GLY A 55 -6.44 -2.65 -7.72
N ARG A 56 -5.83 -2.89 -6.56
CA ARG A 56 -5.60 -4.26 -6.06
C ARG A 56 -6.90 -4.91 -5.60
N CYS A 57 -7.72 -4.20 -4.83
CA CYS A 57 -8.96 -4.78 -4.29
C CYS A 57 -10.04 -4.94 -5.38
N THR A 58 -10.08 -4.08 -6.40
CA THR A 58 -11.03 -4.20 -7.52
C THR A 58 -10.78 -5.38 -8.45
N THR A 59 -9.62 -6.02 -8.32
CA THR A 59 -9.33 -7.28 -9.05
C THR A 59 -10.27 -8.40 -8.60
N CYS A 60 -10.77 -8.37 -7.36
CA CYS A 60 -11.62 -9.43 -6.80
C CYS A 60 -13.02 -8.95 -6.39
N HIS A 61 -13.20 -7.66 -6.09
CA HIS A 61 -14.46 -7.12 -5.57
C HIS A 61 -14.83 -5.79 -6.23
N PRO A 62 -16.10 -5.52 -6.56
CA PRO A 62 -16.50 -4.19 -7.02
C PRO A 62 -16.29 -3.16 -5.90
N ALA A 63 -15.98 -1.91 -6.26
CA ALA A 63 -15.62 -0.87 -5.29
C ALA A 63 -16.69 -0.62 -4.22
N GLU A 64 -17.96 -0.70 -4.60
CA GLU A 64 -19.09 -0.60 -3.67
C GLU A 64 -19.04 -1.66 -2.57
N LYS A 65 -18.62 -2.89 -2.88
CA LYS A 65 -18.52 -3.97 -1.89
C LYS A 65 -17.39 -3.70 -0.90
N MET A 66 -16.31 -3.06 -1.36
CA MET A 66 -15.18 -2.66 -0.51
C MET A 66 -15.62 -1.57 0.49
N LEU A 67 -16.36 -0.57 0.01
CA LEU A 67 -16.90 0.52 0.82
C LEU A 67 -17.98 0.07 1.81
N LYS A 68 -18.74 -0.96 1.45
CA LYS A 68 -19.76 -1.58 2.30
C LYS A 68 -19.18 -2.57 3.31
N TYR A 69 -17.89 -2.86 3.27
CA TYR A 69 -17.28 -3.72 4.27
C TYR A 69 -17.43 -3.05 5.63
N CYS A 70 -18.34 -3.59 6.45
CA CYS A 70 -18.56 -3.11 7.81
C CYS A 70 -17.32 -3.49 8.62
N SER A 71 -16.43 -2.52 8.70
CA SER A 71 -15.25 -2.54 9.55
C SER A 71 -15.51 -2.82 11.03
N ARG A 72 -16.76 -2.63 11.47
CA ARG A 72 -17.17 -2.83 12.87
C ARG A 72 -17.46 -4.30 13.20
N CYS A 73 -17.72 -5.14 12.20
CA CYS A 73 -18.04 -6.56 12.39
C CYS A 73 -16.93 -7.51 11.90
N GLY A 74 -15.97 -6.99 11.14
CA GLY A 74 -14.83 -7.75 10.62
C GLY A 74 -13.58 -7.61 11.50
N PRO A 75 -12.53 -8.41 11.23
CA PRO A 75 -11.22 -8.18 11.83
C PRO A 75 -10.64 -6.83 11.37
N PRO A 76 -9.67 -6.26 12.11
CA PRO A 76 -9.01 -5.02 11.72
C PRO A 76 -8.40 -5.18 10.32
N PHE A 77 -8.40 -4.10 9.53
CA PHE A 77 -8.03 -4.21 8.12
C PHE A 77 -6.60 -4.72 7.93
N ILE A 78 -5.69 -4.48 8.87
CA ILE A 78 -4.34 -5.05 8.86
C ILE A 78 -4.32 -6.59 8.78
N VAL A 79 -5.27 -7.26 9.44
CA VAL A 79 -5.43 -8.73 9.38
C VAL A 79 -6.03 -9.16 8.04
N VAL A 80 -6.96 -8.37 7.50
CA VAL A 80 -7.52 -8.58 6.15
C VAL A 80 -6.40 -8.49 5.11
N ALA A 81 -5.54 -7.47 5.21
CA ALA A 81 -4.42 -7.24 4.31
C ALA A 81 -3.39 -8.39 4.38
N HIS A 82 -3.08 -8.89 5.57
CA HIS A 82 -2.29 -10.12 5.75
C HIS A 82 -2.93 -11.32 5.03
N SER A 83 -4.23 -11.52 5.21
CA SER A 83 -4.97 -12.62 4.59
C SER A 83 -4.98 -12.52 3.06
N MET A 84 -5.10 -11.31 2.51
CA MET A 84 -5.00 -11.06 1.07
C MET A 84 -3.62 -11.43 0.52
N LYS A 85 -2.54 -11.03 1.21
CA LYS A 85 -1.17 -11.42 0.85
C LYS A 85 -1.03 -12.94 0.80
N LYS A 86 -1.42 -13.63 1.88
CA LYS A 86 -1.37 -15.10 1.97
C LYS A 86 -2.24 -15.78 0.93
N TYR A 87 -3.42 -15.24 0.64
CA TYR A 87 -4.30 -15.78 -0.39
C TYR A 87 -3.62 -15.75 -1.76
N THR A 88 -2.99 -14.64 -2.15
CA THR A 88 -2.29 -14.58 -3.44
C THR A 88 -1.11 -15.55 -3.52
N GLU A 89 -0.36 -15.73 -2.43
CA GLU A 89 0.72 -16.72 -2.34
C GLU A 89 0.18 -18.14 -2.57
N LEU A 90 -0.88 -18.52 -1.85
CA LEU A 90 -1.50 -19.84 -1.95
C LEU A 90 -2.12 -20.10 -3.32
N MET A 91 -2.76 -19.10 -3.92
CA MET A 91 -3.34 -19.23 -5.26
C MET A 91 -2.27 -19.41 -6.33
N ASN A 92 -1.14 -18.71 -6.21
CA ASN A 92 -0.01 -18.89 -7.13
C ASN A 92 0.64 -20.27 -6.99
N GLN A 93 0.72 -20.81 -5.76
CA GLN A 93 1.17 -22.20 -5.54
C GLN A 93 0.26 -23.23 -6.22
N LYS A 94 -1.04 -22.90 -6.40
CA LYS A 94 -2.03 -23.72 -7.11
C LYS A 94 -2.08 -23.49 -8.62
N GLY A 95 -1.10 -22.77 -9.19
CA GLY A 95 -1.04 -22.46 -10.62
C GLY A 95 -1.78 -21.19 -11.03
N GLY A 96 -2.22 -20.37 -10.08
CA GLY A 96 -2.69 -19.01 -10.34
C GLY A 96 -1.58 -18.09 -10.84
N ASN A 97 -1.97 -16.97 -11.47
CA ASN A 97 -1.04 -15.95 -11.96
C ASN A 97 -1.39 -14.57 -11.40
N PHE A 98 -1.43 -14.46 -10.07
CA PHE A 98 -1.66 -13.20 -9.37
C PHE A 98 -0.32 -12.53 -9.10
N LYS A 99 -0.20 -11.22 -9.37
CA LYS A 99 0.95 -10.45 -8.87
C LYS A 99 0.98 -10.55 -7.33
N PRO A 100 2.07 -11.04 -6.71
CA PRO A 100 2.20 -11.06 -5.25
C PRO A 100 2.12 -9.65 -4.66
N PHE A 101 1.70 -9.54 -3.40
CA PHE A 101 1.82 -8.28 -2.68
C PHE A 101 3.20 -8.16 -2.05
N SER A 102 3.85 -7.01 -2.24
CA SER A 102 5.04 -6.64 -1.47
C SER A 102 4.68 -6.13 -0.07
N ASP A 103 5.62 -6.21 0.87
CA ASP A 103 5.47 -5.63 2.21
C ASP A 103 5.08 -4.14 2.16
N ALA A 104 5.72 -3.37 1.26
CA ALA A 104 5.43 -1.95 1.09
C ALA A 104 4.01 -1.70 0.56
N GLU A 105 3.53 -2.50 -0.40
CA GLU A 105 2.15 -2.40 -0.88
C GLU A 105 1.15 -2.72 0.23
N VAL A 106 1.34 -3.82 0.98
CA VAL A 106 0.37 -4.21 2.04
C VAL A 106 0.30 -3.16 3.14
N VAL A 107 1.44 -2.60 3.54
CA VAL A 107 1.49 -1.50 4.52
C VAL A 107 0.78 -0.25 4.01
N ALA A 108 1.03 0.15 2.75
CA ALA A 108 0.38 1.32 2.16
C ALA A 108 -1.14 1.15 2.01
N ILE A 109 -1.58 -0.02 1.53
CA ILE A 109 -3.00 -0.35 1.39
C ILE A 109 -3.69 -0.38 2.75
N THR A 110 -3.04 -0.93 3.78
CA THR A 110 -3.59 -0.97 5.14
C THR A 110 -3.82 0.43 5.68
N GLN A 111 -2.80 1.29 5.61
CA GLN A 111 -2.94 2.68 6.05
C GLN A 111 -4.00 3.44 5.25
N ALA A 112 -4.12 3.18 3.95
CA ALA A 112 -5.12 3.83 3.11
C ALA A 112 -6.55 3.50 3.56
N TRP A 113 -6.85 2.22 3.75
CA TRP A 113 -8.17 1.79 4.20
C TRP A 113 -8.46 2.20 5.65
N ASN A 114 -7.44 2.13 6.53
CA ASN A 114 -7.57 2.61 7.89
C ASN A 114 -7.91 4.10 7.95
N GLY A 115 -7.27 4.92 7.10
CA GLY A 115 -7.52 6.36 7.06
C GLY A 115 -8.89 6.72 6.47
N LEU A 116 -9.32 6.01 5.42
CA LEU A 116 -10.54 6.31 4.67
C LEU A 116 -11.82 5.75 5.30
N VAL A 117 -11.75 4.57 5.91
CA VAL A 117 -12.93 3.87 6.45
C VAL A 117 -12.92 3.92 7.98
N GLY A 118 -11.74 3.86 8.59
CA GLY A 118 -11.50 3.93 10.04
C GLY A 118 -10.47 2.89 10.49
N ASN A 119 -9.97 3.00 11.72
CA ASN A 119 -9.03 2.04 12.29
C ASN A 119 -9.62 1.43 13.57
N TRP A 120 -9.71 0.10 13.61
CA TRP A 120 -10.22 -0.70 14.75
C TRP A 120 -9.14 -1.56 15.40
N GLU A 121 -7.88 -1.43 14.99
CA GLU A 121 -6.76 -2.07 15.67
C GLU A 121 -6.73 -1.78 17.18
N PRO A 122 -7.03 -0.55 17.67
CA PRO A 122 -7.06 -0.27 19.11
C PRO A 122 -8.15 -1.01 19.88
N ASP A 123 -9.24 -1.42 19.22
CA ASP A 123 -10.34 -2.17 19.82
C ASP A 123 -9.98 -3.66 19.99
N TRP A 124 -8.86 -4.09 19.41
CA TRP A 124 -8.38 -5.47 19.44
C TRP A 124 -7.13 -5.58 20.33
N GLY A 125 -7.01 -6.71 21.04
CA GLY A 125 -5.80 -6.99 21.81
C GLY A 125 -4.58 -7.12 20.89
N SER A 126 -3.50 -6.38 21.18
CA SER A 126 -2.26 -6.42 20.39
C SER A 126 -1.72 -7.85 20.22
N ASN A 127 -1.78 -8.68 21.27
CA ASN A 127 -1.39 -10.09 21.19
C ASN A 127 -2.19 -10.89 20.17
N ASP A 128 -3.48 -10.60 20.01
CA ASP A 128 -4.34 -11.30 19.06
C ASP A 128 -4.09 -10.83 17.62
N ILE A 129 -3.83 -9.53 17.43
CA ILE A 129 -3.33 -9.01 16.15
C ILE A 129 -2.03 -9.74 15.77
N HIS A 130 -1.05 -9.83 16.67
CA HIS A 130 0.24 -10.47 16.38
C HIS A 130 0.09 -11.94 16.01
N LYS A 131 -0.78 -12.69 16.71
CA LYS A 131 -1.09 -14.09 16.37
C LYS A 131 -1.68 -14.20 14.97
N LEU A 132 -2.63 -13.33 14.63
CA LEU A 132 -3.32 -13.33 13.34
C LEU A 132 -2.42 -12.92 12.17
N LEU A 133 -1.40 -12.10 12.43
CA LEU A 133 -0.41 -11.70 11.42
C LEU A 133 0.65 -12.77 11.15
N GLN A 134 0.71 -13.85 11.93
CA GLN A 134 1.56 -15.03 11.70
C GLN A 134 3.03 -14.69 11.38
N GLY A 135 3.58 -13.69 12.08
CA GLY A 135 4.98 -13.26 11.90
C GLY A 135 5.24 -12.33 10.72
N ASP A 136 4.21 -11.80 10.04
CA ASP A 136 4.36 -10.78 9.00
C ASP A 136 4.95 -9.49 9.58
N GLN A 137 6.28 -9.37 9.51
CA GLN A 137 7.03 -8.32 10.20
C GLN A 137 6.69 -6.92 9.72
N ALA A 138 6.31 -6.76 8.45
CA ALA A 138 5.94 -5.45 7.93
C ALA A 138 4.64 -4.95 8.57
N LEU A 139 3.65 -5.83 8.70
CA LEU A 139 2.39 -5.50 9.33
C LEU A 139 2.48 -5.45 10.86
N ILE A 140 3.30 -6.30 11.49
CA ILE A 140 3.54 -6.23 12.93
C ILE A 140 4.16 -4.88 13.30
N ARG A 141 5.21 -4.45 12.56
CA ARG A 141 5.79 -3.11 12.77
C ARG A 141 4.76 -2.00 12.56
N LEU A 142 3.88 -2.12 11.56
CA LEU A 142 2.81 -1.15 11.35
C LEU A 142 1.85 -1.13 12.56
N ALA A 143 1.43 -2.30 13.06
CA ALA A 143 0.54 -2.41 14.23
C ALA A 143 1.16 -1.74 15.48
N GLU A 144 2.47 -1.92 15.68
CA GLU A 144 3.24 -1.32 16.78
C GLU A 144 3.51 0.18 16.57
N THR A 145 3.41 0.67 15.34
CA THR A 145 3.59 2.09 15.03
C THR A 145 2.37 2.89 15.50
N PRO A 146 2.55 3.92 16.37
CA PRO A 146 1.45 4.77 16.80
C PRO A 146 0.71 5.37 15.60
N ILE A 147 -0.63 5.46 15.67
CA ILE A 147 -1.44 5.99 14.57
C ILE A 147 -0.97 7.37 14.11
N ALA A 148 -0.55 8.23 15.05
CA ALA A 148 -0.02 9.57 14.75
C ALA A 148 1.23 9.56 13.84
N ASP A 149 1.99 8.47 13.85
CA ASP A 149 3.23 8.29 13.08
C ASP A 149 3.01 7.52 11.78
N ARG A 150 1.75 7.22 11.42
CA ARG A 150 1.37 6.52 10.17
C ARG A 150 1.01 7.56 9.09
N PRO A 151 1.93 7.91 8.18
CA PRO A 151 1.78 9.11 7.34
C PRO A 151 0.60 9.04 6.38
N ILE A 152 0.33 7.87 5.78
CA ILE A 152 -0.78 7.70 4.84
C ILE A 152 -2.11 7.72 5.60
N GLU A 153 -2.18 6.98 6.72
CA GLU A 153 -3.39 6.90 7.54
C GLU A 153 -3.78 8.28 8.08
N MET A 154 -2.80 9.03 8.60
CA MET A 154 -3.02 10.38 9.12
C MET A 154 -3.40 11.40 8.04
N ALA A 155 -2.80 11.30 6.84
CA ALA A 155 -3.13 12.19 5.74
C ALA A 155 -4.54 11.95 5.15
N LEU A 156 -5.08 10.74 5.35
CA LEU A 156 -6.40 10.33 4.87
C LEU A 156 -7.47 10.36 5.96
N LYS A 157 -7.10 10.49 7.23
CA LYS A 157 -8.02 10.61 8.36
C LYS A 157 -9.04 11.71 8.09
N ASN A 158 -10.32 11.40 8.28
CA ASN A 158 -11.47 12.27 8.03
C ASN A 158 -11.73 12.61 6.55
N LYS A 159 -10.99 12.03 5.60
CA LYS A 159 -11.37 12.11 4.17
C LYS A 159 -12.41 11.03 3.86
N GLN A 160 -13.27 11.32 2.89
CA GLN A 160 -14.22 10.34 2.39
C GLN A 160 -13.54 9.43 1.37
N ALA A 161 -13.84 8.13 1.43
CA ALA A 161 -13.39 7.18 0.44
C ALA A 161 -14.00 7.52 -0.94
N PRO A 162 -13.21 7.57 -2.03
CA PRO A 162 -13.74 7.79 -3.38
C PRO A 162 -14.88 6.83 -3.72
N GLY A 163 -16.00 7.34 -4.23
CA GLY A 163 -17.20 6.56 -4.50
C GLY A 163 -18.13 6.35 -3.29
N SER A 164 -17.79 6.86 -2.10
CA SER A 164 -18.71 6.95 -0.97
C SER A 164 -19.66 8.14 -1.13
N HIS A 165 -20.53 8.11 -2.14
CA HIS A 165 -21.72 8.97 -2.08
C HIS A 165 -22.61 8.47 -0.95
N LYS A 166 -22.48 9.08 0.23
CA LYS A 166 -23.63 9.17 1.12
C LYS A 166 -24.62 10.08 0.39
N GLU A 167 -25.63 9.47 -0.22
CA GLU A 167 -26.88 10.17 -0.47
C GLU A 167 -27.23 10.86 0.87
N ASN A 168 -27.29 12.19 0.88
CA ASN A 168 -27.67 12.98 2.04
C ASN A 168 -29.08 12.54 2.45
N ARG A 169 -29.16 11.50 3.29
CA ARG A 169 -30.33 11.32 4.15
C ARG A 169 -30.13 12.34 5.25
N GLU A 170 -30.59 13.55 4.97
CA GLU A 170 -31.05 14.45 6.02
C GLU A 170 -31.86 13.60 6.99
N ILE A 171 -31.30 13.40 8.18
CA ILE A 171 -32.08 12.92 9.30
C ILE A 171 -32.96 14.14 9.65
N ILE A 172 -34.12 14.21 9.00
CA ILE A 172 -35.17 15.11 9.43
C ILE A 172 -35.58 14.61 10.83
N PRO A 173 -35.51 15.47 11.86
CA PRO A 173 -35.70 15.09 13.26
C PRO A 173 -37.08 14.50 13.54
#